data_AF-A0A7K2KZW8-F1
#
_entry.id   AF-A0A7K2KZW8-F1
#
_cell.length_a   1.000
_cell.length_b   1.000
_cell.length_c   1.000
_cell.angle_alpha   90.00
_cell.angle_beta   90.00
_cell.angle_gamma   90.00
#
_symmetry.space_group_name_H-M   'P 1'
#
loop_
_entity.id
_entity.type
_entity.pdbx_description
1 polymer ?
#
loop_
_entity_poly.entity_id
_entity_poly.type
_entity_poly.pdbx_seq_one_letter_code
_entity_poly.pdbx_strand_id
1 'polypeptide(L)' 'MPKDAAVEEFAGLVRALKARDGRSYEALGRRLSVSASTLHRYCSGATVPEEFAVVDRLALLCGADEEERRALEAAWTR' A
#
# COMPACT_ATOMS: atom_id res chain seq x y z
N MET A 1 19.71 -5.51 -3.52
CA MET A 1 19.47 -5.42 -4.98
C MET A 1 18.61 -4.19 -5.23
N PRO A 2 18.70 -3.49 -6.37
CA PRO A 2 17.90 -2.26 -6.60
C PRO A 2 16.38 -2.48 -6.51
N LYS A 3 15.90 -3.71 -6.74
CA LYS A 3 14.51 -4.11 -6.56
C LYS A 3 14.00 -3.97 -5.11
N ASP A 4 14.87 -4.14 -4.12
CA ASP A 4 14.47 -4.06 -2.71
C ASP A 4 14.20 -2.60 -2.30
N ALA A 5 14.90 -1.64 -2.92
CA ALA A 5 14.74 -0.23 -2.61
C ALA A 5 13.38 0.33 -3.10
N ALA A 6 12.95 -0.04 -4.31
CA ALA A 6 11.63 0.33 -4.83
C ALA A 6 10.50 -0.30 -4.02
N VAL A 7 10.67 -1.57 -3.63
CA VAL A 7 9.71 -2.29 -2.77
C VAL A 7 9.62 -1.66 -1.37
N GLU A 8 10.74 -1.28 -0.77
CA GLU A 8 10.77 -0.57 0.52
C GLU A 8 10.17 0.83 0.42
N GLU A 9 10.42 1.57 -0.68
CA GLU A 9 9.80 2.88 -0.93
C GLU A 9 8.28 2.75 -1.03
N PHE A 10 7.79 1.81 -1.85
CA PHE A 10 6.38 1.47 -1.96
C PHE A 10 5.78 1.09 -0.60
N ALA A 11 6.42 0.18 0.13
CA ALA A 11 5.97 -0.26 1.44
C ALA A 11 5.91 0.90 2.45
N GLY A 12 6.89 1.81 2.40
CA GLY A 12 6.94 3.04 3.18
C GLY A 12 5.77 3.97 2.92
N LEU A 13 5.44 4.21 1.65
CA LEU A 13 4.30 5.05 1.23
C LEU A 13 2.97 4.44 1.71
N VAL A 14 2.76 3.14 1.49
CA VAL A 14 1.55 2.44 1.93
C VAL A 14 1.42 2.50 3.47
N ARG A 15 2.54 2.34 4.19
CA ARG A 15 2.57 2.42 5.65
C ARG A 15 2.24 3.83 6.14
N ALA A 16 2.73 4.88 5.48
CA ALA A 16 2.44 6.27 5.81
C ALA A 16 0.94 6.59 5.67
N LEU A 17 0.32 6.17 4.55
CA LEU A 17 -1.12 6.32 4.35
C LEU A 17 -1.93 5.61 5.42
N LYS A 18 -1.56 4.36 5.75
CA LYS A 18 -2.20 3.58 6.81
C LYS A 18 -2.01 4.20 8.19
N ALA A 19 -0.85 4.80 8.47
CA ALA A 19 -0.58 5.50 9.72
C ALA A 19 -1.47 6.74 9.89
N ARG A 20 -1.71 7.49 8.81
CA ARG A 20 -2.62 8.65 8.80
C ARG A 20 -4.08 8.26 9.02
N ASP A 21 -4.49 7.14 8.43
CA ASP A 21 -5.85 6.62 8.53
C ASP A 21 -6.20 6.02 9.91
N GLY A 22 -5.20 5.52 10.64
CA GLY A 22 -5.36 5.02 12.01
C GLY A 22 -6.13 3.69 12.15
N ARG A 23 -6.60 3.09 11.06
CA ARG A 23 -7.29 1.79 11.08
C ARG A 23 -6.32 0.61 11.21
N SER A 24 -6.82 -0.49 11.77
CA SER A 24 -6.09 -1.76 11.81
C SER A 24 -6.01 -2.42 10.42
N TYR A 25 -5.04 -3.32 10.24
CA TYR A 25 -4.91 -4.12 9.01
C TYR A 25 -6.16 -4.95 8.72
N GLU A 26 -6.85 -5.45 9.76
CA GLU A 26 -8.11 -6.18 9.61
C GLU A 26 -9.24 -5.28 9.11
N ALA A 27 -9.38 -4.07 9.64
CA ALA A 27 -10.41 -3.14 9.22
C ALA A 27 -10.23 -2.72 7.75
N LEU A 28 -8.99 -2.47 7.32
CA LEU A 28 -8.67 -2.16 5.93
C LEU A 28 -8.82 -3.39 5.02
N GLY A 29 -8.32 -4.55 5.46
CA GLY A 29 -8.42 -5.80 4.72
C GLY A 29 -9.87 -6.19 4.41
N ARG A 30 -10.76 -6.07 5.40
CA ARG A 30 -12.20 -6.32 5.20
C ARG A 30 -12.85 -5.40 4.17
N ARG A 31 -12.41 -4.15 4.05
CA ARG A 31 -12.93 -3.18 3.07
C ARG A 31 -12.40 -3.42 1.66
N LEU A 32 -11.19 -3.96 1.56
CA LEU A 32 -10.50 -4.25 0.31
C LEU A 32 -10.67 -5.69 -0.16
N SER A 33 -11.40 -6.52 0.59
CA SER A 33 -11.51 -7.97 0.37
C SER A 33 -10.15 -8.69 0.35
N VAL A 34 -9.18 -8.21 1.14
CA VAL A 34 -7.86 -8.83 1.32
C VAL A 34 -7.62 -9.20 2.78
N SER A 35 -6.82 -10.22 3.04
CA SER A 35 -6.48 -10.60 4.42
C SER A 35 -5.56 -9.58 5.07
N ALA A 36 -5.70 -9.39 6.39
CA ALA A 36 -4.85 -8.51 7.17
C ALA A 36 -3.36 -8.85 7.02
N SER A 37 -3.02 -10.14 6.98
CA SER A 37 -1.66 -10.62 6.76
C SER A 37 -1.11 -10.26 5.37
N THR A 38 -1.96 -10.24 4.34
CA THR A 38 -1.55 -9.80 3.00
C THR A 38 -1.30 -8.30 2.98
N LEU A 39 -2.17 -7.50 3.60
CA LEU A 39 -1.95 -6.06 3.73
C LEU A 39 -0.66 -5.76 4.52
N HIS A 40 -0.39 -6.53 5.58
CA HIS A 40 0.83 -6.41 6.36
C HIS A 40 2.07 -6.66 5.50
N ARG A 41 2.06 -7.70 4.65
CA ARG A 41 3.18 -7.98 3.74
C ARG A 41 3.42 -6.85 2.74
N TYR A 42 2.37 -6.18 2.28
CA TYR A 42 2.48 -5.01 1.42
C TYR A 42 3.14 -3.84 2.17
N CYS A 43 2.72 -3.59 3.41
CA CYS A 43 3.31 -2.55 4.26
C CYS A 43 4.73 -2.86 4.74
N SER A 44 5.17 -4.12 4.68
CA SER A 44 6.51 -4.55 5.09
C SER A 44 7.43 -4.83 3.91
N GLY A 45 6.99 -4.58 2.67
CA GLY A 45 7.78 -4.88 1.46
C GLY A 45 8.00 -6.37 1.21
N ALA A 46 7.35 -7.26 1.98
CA ALA A 46 7.54 -8.70 1.83
C ALA A 46 6.85 -9.25 0.57
N THR A 47 5.85 -8.54 0.07
CA THR A 47 5.13 -8.88 -1.17
C THR A 47 4.57 -7.60 -1.76
N VAL A 48 4.49 -7.53 -3.08
CA VAL A 48 3.83 -6.44 -3.81
C VAL A 48 2.58 -7.01 -4.47
N PRO A 49 1.42 -6.30 -4.44
CA PRO A 49 0.22 -6.76 -5.12
C PRO A 49 0.44 -6.90 -6.63
N GLU A 50 -0.17 -7.92 -7.24
CA GLU A 50 -0.17 -8.13 -8.69
C GLU A 50 -0.99 -7.06 -9.42
N GLU A 51 -2.03 -6.53 -8.76
CA GLU A 51 -2.90 -5.50 -9.30
C GLU A 51 -2.82 -4.22 -8.46
N PHE A 52 -2.43 -3.11 -9.09
CA PHE A 52 -2.39 -1.79 -8.44
C PHE A 52 -3.78 -1.32 -7.96
N ALA A 53 -4.87 -1.84 -8.52
CA ALA A 53 -6.24 -1.52 -8.13
C ALA A 53 -6.55 -1.77 -6.64
N VAL A 54 -5.82 -2.68 -5.97
CA VAL A 54 -5.94 -2.89 -4.52
C VAL A 54 -5.29 -1.74 -3.73
N VAL A 55 -4.13 -1.28 -4.19
CA VAL A 55 -3.39 -0.16 -3.59
C VAL A 55 -4.12 1.14 -3.82
N ASP A 56 -4.65 1.34 -5.03
CA ASP A 56 -5.40 2.53 -5.39
C ASP A 56 -6.64 2.70 -4.52
N ARG A 57 -7.41 1.61 -4.32
CA ARG A 57 -8.54 1.60 -3.39
C ARG A 57 -8.12 1.82 -1.94
N LEU A 58 -6.99 1.26 -1.51
CA LEU A 58 -6.45 1.51 -0.17
C LEU A 58 -6.13 3.00 0.00
N ALA A 59 -5.45 3.60 -0.96
CA ALA A 59 -5.07 5.00 -0.95
C ALA A 59 -6.32 5.90 -0.88
N LEU A 60 -7.31 5.65 -1.73
CA LEU A 60 -8.60 6.34 -1.68
C LEU A 60 -9.29 6.18 -0.33
N LEU A 61 -9.31 4.97 0.24
CA LEU A 61 -9.88 4.73 1.56
C LEU A 61 -9.15 5.52 2.64
N CYS A 62 -7.83 5.65 2.58
CA CYS A 62 -7.02 6.43 3.53
C CYS A 62 -7.07 7.95 3.26
N GLY A 63 -7.87 8.40 2.30
CA GLY A 63 -7.96 9.81 1.92
C GLY A 63 -6.69 10.33 1.27
N ALA A 64 -6.01 9.49 0.48
CA ALA A 64 -4.86 9.90 -0.30
C ALA A 64 -5.28 10.85 -1.43
N ASP A 65 -4.45 11.85 -1.70
CA ASP A 65 -4.63 12.71 -2.86
C ASP A 65 -4.10 12.06 -4.15
N GLU A 66 -4.26 12.76 -5.27
CA GLU A 66 -3.81 12.25 -6.57
C GLU A 66 -2.28 12.15 -6.66
N GLU A 67 -1.56 13.05 -5.99
CA GLU A 67 -0.09 13.08 -6.02
C GLU A 67 0.49 11.88 -5.26
N GLU A 68 -0.06 11.57 -4.08
CA GLU A 68 0.27 10.39 -3.28
C GLU A 68 -0.01 9.09 -4.04
N ARG A 69 -1.13 9.03 -4.78
CA ARG A 69 -1.48 7.88 -5.61
C ARG A 69 -0.50 7.70 -6.79
N ARG A 70 -0.11 8.79 -7.46
CA ARG A 70 0.90 8.74 -8.52
C ARG A 70 2.28 8.33 -8.00
N ALA A 71 2.67 8.80 -6.80
CA ALA A 71 3.91 8.39 -6.16
C ALA A 71 3.92 6.88 -5.86
N LEU A 72 2.80 6.35 -5.36
CA LEU A 72 2.62 4.91 -5.16
C LEU A 72 2.72 4.12 -6.47
N GLU A 73 2.09 4.59 -7.55
CA GLU A 73 2.13 3.93 -8.86
C GLU A 73 3.54 3.94 -9.45
N ALA A 74 4.26 5.05 -9.31
CA ALA A 74 5.64 5.18 -9.74
C ALA A 74 6.58 4.25 -8.95
N ALA A 75 6.38 4.12 -7.64
CA ALA A 75 7.14 3.19 -6.79
C ALA A 75 6.80 1.72 -7.07
N TRP A 76 5.55 1.42 -7.40
CA TRP A 76 5.09 0.06 -7.75
C TRP A 76 5.63 -0.42 -9.11
N THR A 77 5.80 0.49 -10.07
CA THR A 77 6.26 0.18 -11.44
C THR A 77 7.79 0.09 -11.57
N ARG A 78 8.54 0.52 -10.56
CA ARG A 78 10.02 0.51 -10.55
C ARG A 78 10.60 -0.83 -10.13
#